data_AF-A0A924S1R0-F1
#
_entry.id   AF-A0A924S1R0-F1
#
_cell.length_a   1.000
_cell.length_b   1.000
_cell.length_c   1.000
_cell.angle_alpha   90.00
_cell.angle_beta   90.00
_cell.angle_gamma   90.00
#
_symmetry.space_group_name_H-M   'P 1'
#
loop_
_entity.id
_entity.type
_entity.pdbx_description
1 polymer ?
#
loop_
_entity_poly.entity_id
_entity_poly.type
_entity_poly.pdbx_seq_one_letter_code
_entity_poly.pdbx_strand_id
1 'polypeptide(L)'
;MPRLFLLRALLAMLLVSLVTSSVAMADSLRGTPLLRRYLPQDYNATPQHWAIATDKSGRLYVGNGEGVLRYDGETWTLISLPAKQIGREVVT
;
A
#
# COMPACT_ATOMS: atom_id res chain seq x y z
N MET A 1 -18.04 -40.50 33.03
CA MET A 1 -18.72 -39.23 32.68
C MET A 1 -17.88 -37.96 32.93
N PRO A 2 -17.23 -37.70 34.08
CA PRO A 2 -16.56 -36.40 34.34
C PRO A 2 -15.31 -36.13 33.48
N ARG A 3 -14.59 -37.18 33.09
CA ARG A 3 -13.37 -37.06 32.24
C ARG A 3 -13.64 -36.51 30.83
N LEU A 4 -14.82 -36.78 30.26
CA LEU A 4 -15.21 -36.28 28.94
C LEU A 4 -15.63 -34.80 28.99
N PHE A 5 -16.23 -34.36 30.10
CA PHE A 5 -16.53 -32.95 30.35
C PHE A 5 -15.25 -32.12 30.52
N LEU A 6 -14.26 -32.65 31.26
CA LEU A 6 -12.98 -32.00 31.47
C LEU A 6 -12.21 -31.81 30.14
N LEU A 7 -12.18 -32.83 29.28
CA LEU A 7 -11.52 -32.76 27.97
C LEU A 7 -12.15 -31.70 27.06
N ARG A 8 -13.49 -31.62 27.03
CA ARG A 8 -14.23 -30.62 26.27
C ARG A 8 -13.97 -29.20 26.76
N ALA A 9 -13.88 -29.01 28.08
CA ALA A 9 -13.55 -27.71 28.67
C ALA A 9 -12.11 -27.27 28.34
N LEU A 10 -11.15 -28.20 28.35
CA LEU A 10 -9.75 -27.91 27.96
C LEU A 10 -9.62 -27.59 26.47
N LEU A 11 -10.33 -28.32 25.60
CA LEU A 11 -10.39 -28.02 24.16
C LEU A 11 -11.02 -26.65 23.89
N ALA A 12 -12.11 -26.31 24.60
CA ALA A 12 -12.72 -24.99 24.49
C ALA A 12 -11.78 -23.87 24.97
N MET A 13 -11.07 -24.05 26.09
CA MET A 13 -10.06 -23.10 26.55
C MET A 13 -8.90 -22.95 25.57
N LEU A 14 -8.42 -24.05 24.98
CA LEU A 14 -7.37 -24.02 23.96
C LEU A 14 -7.83 -23.27 22.71
N LEU A 15 -9.02 -23.56 22.21
CA LEU A 15 -9.62 -22.87 21.06
C LEU A 15 -9.78 -21.36 21.33
N VAL A 16 -10.27 -20.98 22.51
CA VAL A 16 -10.38 -19.57 22.91
C VAL A 16 -9.00 -18.90 22.93
N SER A 17 -7.98 -19.55 23.51
CA SER A 17 -6.63 -19.00 23.59
C SER A 17 -5.96 -18.80 22.22
N LEU A 18 -6.24 -19.70 21.26
CA LEU A 18 -5.77 -19.59 19.88
C LEU A 18 -6.43 -18.41 19.17
N VAL A 19 -7.73 -18.17 19.42
CA VAL A 19 -8.49 -17.06 18.81
C VAL A 19 -8.06 -15.71 19.36
N THR A 20 -7.75 -15.59 20.65
CA THR A 20 -7.35 -14.30 21.24
C THR A 20 -5.93 -13.87 20.85
N SER A 21 -5.06 -14.82 20.53
CA SER A 21 -3.66 -14.54 20.13
C SER A 21 -3.56 -13.87 18.75
N SER A 22 -4.50 -14.15 17.83
CA SER A 22 -4.48 -13.56 16.48
C SER A 22 -4.92 -12.09 16.48
N VAL A 23 -5.80 -11.69 17.39
CA VAL A 23 -6.33 -10.32 17.48
C VAL A 23 -5.28 -9.33 18.03
N ALA A 24 -4.39 -9.78 18.92
CA ALA A 24 -3.35 -8.94 19.53
C ALA A 24 -2.24 -8.50 18.56
N MET A 25 -2.08 -9.20 17.42
CA MET A 25 -1.06 -8.90 16.40
C MET A 25 -1.49 -7.80 15.41
N ALA A 26 -2.78 -7.43 15.38
CA ALA A 26 -3.34 -6.54 14.36
C ALA A 26 -3.24 -5.03 14.67
N ASP A 27 -2.79 -4.64 15.86
CA ASP A 27 -2.84 -3.24 16.33
C ASP A 27 -1.53 -2.45 16.13
N SER A 28 -0.45 -3.11 15.70
CA SER A 28 0.90 -2.51 15.65
C SER A 28 1.10 -1.39 14.61
N LEU A 29 0.10 -1.14 13.75
CA LEU A 29 0.16 -0.12 12.69
C LEU A 29 -0.95 0.94 12.83
N ARG A 30 -1.77 0.91 13.88
CA ARG A 30 -2.79 1.94 14.06
C ARG A 30 -2.14 3.29 14.38
N GLY A 31 -2.45 4.29 13.55
CA GLY A 31 -1.99 5.67 13.76
C GLY A 31 -0.60 5.98 13.20
N THR A 32 0.11 5.00 12.64
CA THR A 32 1.34 5.28 11.88
C THR A 32 0.98 5.52 10.42
N PRO A 33 1.44 6.62 9.78
CA PRO A 33 1.26 6.78 8.35
C PRO A 33 1.98 5.64 7.64
N LEU A 34 1.29 4.96 6.72
CA LEU A 34 1.91 3.97 5.84
C LEU A 34 2.88 4.71 4.91
N LEU A 35 4.13 4.84 5.34
CA LEU A 35 5.19 5.44 4.53
C LEU A 35 5.76 4.39 3.60
N ARG A 36 5.47 4.52 2.31
CA ARG A 36 6.13 3.76 1.26
C ARG A 36 7.06 4.69 0.47
N ARG A 37 8.34 4.32 0.41
CA ARG A 37 9.35 5.05 -0.36
C ARG A 37 9.50 4.40 -1.72
N TYR A 38 9.52 5.23 -2.78
CA TYR A 38 9.87 4.81 -4.14
C TYR A 38 11.17 5.47 -4.57
N LEU A 39 12.09 4.65 -5.06
CA LEU A 39 13.35 5.07 -5.65
C LEU A 39 13.22 5.17 -7.18
N PRO A 40 14.12 5.90 -7.86
CA PRO A 40 14.13 5.99 -9.33
C PRO A 40 14.08 4.63 -10.05
N GLN A 41 14.64 3.58 -9.44
CA GLN A 41 14.61 2.23 -9.99
C GLN A 41 13.20 1.61 -9.99
N ASP A 42 12.31 2.04 -9.09
CA ASP A 42 10.96 1.48 -8.95
C ASP A 42 10.02 1.96 -10.07
N TYR A 43 10.27 3.15 -10.60
CA TYR A 43 9.46 3.77 -11.67
C TYR A 43 10.25 4.01 -12.97
N ASN A 44 11.54 3.65 -12.98
CA ASN A 44 12.44 3.69 -14.13
C ASN A 44 12.44 5.04 -14.87
N ALA A 45 12.54 6.15 -14.14
CA ALA A 45 12.67 7.50 -14.70
C ALA A 45 13.55 8.39 -13.80
N THR A 46 13.82 9.62 -14.23
CA THR A 46 14.63 10.58 -13.46
C THR A 46 14.09 10.84 -12.04
N PRO A 47 14.97 11.09 -11.05
CA PRO A 47 14.58 11.37 -9.66
C PRO A 47 13.85 12.70 -9.45
N GLN A 48 13.72 13.54 -10.48
CA GLN A 48 13.15 14.87 -10.37
C GLN A 48 11.65 14.85 -10.69
N HIS A 49 10.86 15.49 -9.83
CA HIS A 49 9.41 15.58 -9.96
C HIS A 49 8.97 17.04 -9.85
N TRP A 50 7.97 17.44 -10.63
CA TRP A 50 7.52 18.85 -10.72
C TRP A 50 6.06 19.07 -10.33
N ALA A 51 5.22 18.04 -10.47
CA ALA A 51 3.80 18.13 -10.20
C ALA A 51 3.27 16.81 -9.65
N ILE A 52 2.19 16.88 -8.89
CA ILE A 52 1.51 15.72 -8.30
C ILE A 52 0.00 15.94 -8.35
N ALA A 53 -0.74 14.93 -8.80
CA ALA A 53 -2.20 14.95 -8.82
C ALA A 53 -2.75 13.54 -8.61
N THR A 54 -4.01 13.45 -8.20
CA THR A 54 -4.75 12.20 -8.09
C THR A 54 -6.04 12.26 -8.87
N ASP A 55 -6.50 11.10 -9.36
CA ASP A 55 -7.84 10.99 -9.94
C ASP A 55 -8.87 10.45 -8.93
N LYS A 56 -10.14 10.44 -9.33
CA LYS A 56 -11.26 9.95 -8.51
C LYS A 56 -11.16 8.45 -8.16
N SER A 57 -10.35 7.69 -8.90
CA SER A 57 -10.08 6.28 -8.61
C SER A 57 -8.89 6.08 -7.67
N GLY A 58 -8.25 7.15 -7.22
CA GLY A 58 -7.10 7.11 -6.32
C GLY A 58 -5.76 6.82 -7.02
N ARG A 59 -5.71 6.85 -8.36
CA ARG A 59 -4.44 6.73 -9.08
C ARG A 59 -3.65 8.02 -8.94
N LEU A 60 -2.35 7.87 -8.73
CA LEU A 60 -1.42 8.97 -8.55
C LEU A 60 -0.73 9.29 -9.89
N TYR A 61 -0.61 10.58 -10.19
CA TYR A 61 0.10 11.06 -11.36
C TYR A 61 1.19 12.04 -10.92
N VAL A 62 2.41 11.83 -11.41
CA VAL A 62 3.59 12.63 -11.06
C VAL A 62 4.23 13.17 -12.34
N GLY A 63 4.35 14.48 -12.43
CA GLY A 63 5.07 15.15 -13.50
C GLY A 63 6.58 14.88 -13.39
N ASN A 64 7.17 14.36 -14.46
CA ASN A 64 8.59 13.98 -14.56
C ASN A 64 9.23 14.58 -15.82
N GLY A 65 10.56 14.54 -15.91
CA GLY A 65 11.34 15.11 -17.00
C GLY A 65 11.21 14.27 -18.27
N GLU A 66 10.77 13.03 -18.10
CA GLU A 66 10.55 12.06 -19.17
C GLU A 66 9.07 11.92 -19.57
N GLY A 67 8.15 12.63 -18.88
CA GLY A 67 6.71 12.59 -19.13
C GLY A 67 5.89 12.64 -17.85
N VAL A 68 4.84 11.82 -17.77
CA VAL A 68 3.98 11.67 -16.57
C VAL A 68 4.07 10.24 -16.06
N LEU A 69 4.46 10.07 -14.81
CA LEU A 69 4.44 8.79 -14.12
C LEU A 69 3.05 8.57 -13.51
N ARG A 70 2.41 7.44 -13.82
CA ARG A 70 1.14 7.01 -13.21
C ARG A 70 1.37 5.83 -12.29
N TYR A 71 0.88 5.91 -11.06
CA TYR A 71 0.87 4.81 -10.10
C TYR A 71 -0.57 4.38 -9.79
N ASP A 72 -0.85 3.09 -9.90
CA ASP A 72 -2.20 2.51 -9.71
C ASP A 72 -2.42 1.85 -8.34
N GLY A 73 -1.43 1.89 -7.45
CA GLY A 73 -1.43 1.17 -6.17
C GLY A 73 -0.51 -0.05 -6.15
N GLU A 74 -0.01 -0.48 -7.31
CA GLU A 74 0.91 -1.60 -7.45
C GLU A 74 2.05 -1.28 -8.43
N THR A 75 1.73 -0.74 -9.61
CA THR A 75 2.66 -0.56 -10.72
C THR A 75 2.83 0.90 -11.11
N TRP A 76 4.05 1.23 -11.55
CA TRP A 76 4.36 2.51 -12.17
C TRP A 76 4.34 2.38 -13.69
N THR A 77 3.70 3.34 -14.37
CA THR A 77 3.69 3.45 -15.83
C THR A 77 4.20 4.83 -16.24
N LEU A 78 5.20 4.89 -17.11
CA LEU A 78 5.62 6.14 -17.75
C LEU A 78 4.74 6.43 -18.98
N ILE A 79 4.03 7.55 -18.94
CA ILE A 79 3.27 8.10 -20.05
C ILE A 79 4.13 9.18 -20.72
N SER A 80 4.73 8.84 -21.86
CA SER A 80 5.55 9.78 -22.63
C SER A 80 4.71 10.89 -23.22
N LEU A 81 5.14 12.13 -23.04
CA LEU A 81 4.51 13.29 -23.66
C LEU A 81 5.06 13.51 -25.09
N PRO A 82 4.24 14.07 -26.00
CA PRO A 82 4.72 14.49 -27.31
C PRO A 82 5.95 15.40 -27.18
N ALA A 83 6.94 15.19 -28.06
CA ALA A 83 8.19 15.97 -28.10
C ALA A 83 9.07 15.92 -26.83
N LYS A 84 8.98 14.87 -25.98
CA LYS A 84 9.77 14.75 -24.73
C LYS A 84 9.63 15.97 -23.81
N GLN A 85 8.40 16.49 -23.71
CA GLN A 85 8.12 17.60 -22.82
C GLN A 85 8.16 17.15 -21.36
N ILE A 86 8.55 18.08 -20.49
CA ILE A 86 8.48 17.92 -19.03
C ILE A 86 7.01 18.05 -18.61
N GLY A 87 6.48 17.09 -17.86
CA GLY A 87 5.16 17.19 -17.23
C GLY A 87 5.17 18.22 -16.09
N ARG A 88 5.10 19.51 -16.41
CA ARG A 88 5.18 20.60 -15.40
C ARG A 88 3.89 20.82 -14.63
N GLU A 89 2.78 20.39 -15.19
CA GLU A 89 1.46 20.49 -14.61
C GLU A 89 0.73 19.19 -14.90
N VAL A 90 -0.01 18.69 -13.91
CA VAL A 90 -0.87 17.52 -14.07
C VAL A 90 -2.21 17.89 -13.47
N VAL A 91 -3.26 17.87 -14.30
CA VAL A 91 -4.65 18.11 -13.88
C VAL A 91 -5.47 16.91 -14.35
N THR A 92 -6.27 16.34 -13.44
CA THR A 92 -7.10 15.15 -13.66
C THR A 92 -8.58 15.44 -13.52
#